data_AF-A0A0G1X9X4-F1
#
_entry.id   AF-A0A0G1X9X4-F1
#
_cell.length_a   1.000
_cell.length_b   1.000
_cell.length_c   1.000
_cell.angle_alpha   90.00
_cell.angle_beta   90.00
_cell.angle_gamma   90.00
#
_symmetry.space_group_name_H-M   'P 1'
#
loop_
_entity.id
_entity.type
_entity.pdbx_description
1 polymer ?
#
loop_
_entity_poly.entity_id
_entity_poly.type
_entity_poly.pdbx_seq_one_letter_code
_entity_poly.pdbx_strand_id
1 'polypeptide(L)'
;LTEELAKAVIESGALKNALDKNPSELPTSYLKNVGATYQSSGQELVSQGTKELRYSPAGDHEAIKNYFNAVATIYAKHFDSQEKSEFQAFEEIVNNYRKSENEALLKNYLAAAESSWNEYKLLAAPLAVKSFHERGAELALKTIFELRALDNFEKDPAMTILALQGRLQTKIGIGRMYGEEIKQWIESQKIAFTENDAARRFFNW
;
A
#
# COMPACT_ATOMS: atom_id res chain seq x y z
N LEU A 1 22.85 9.05 3.10
CA LEU A 1 22.36 10.35 2.58
C LEU A 1 22.09 11.22 3.80
N THR A 2 22.88 12.26 4.01
CA THR A 2 22.93 13.00 5.28
C THR A 2 21.82 14.05 5.38
N GLU A 3 21.28 14.23 6.59
CA GLU A 3 20.25 15.22 6.96
C GLU A 3 20.56 16.64 6.49
N GLU A 4 21.84 16.98 6.36
CA GLU A 4 22.31 18.28 5.86
C GLU A 4 21.86 18.57 4.42
N LEU A 5 21.66 17.54 3.58
CA LEU A 5 21.26 17.72 2.18
C LEU A 5 19.74 17.87 2.02
N ALA A 6 18.95 17.12 2.81
CA ALA A 6 17.49 17.29 2.88
C ALA A 6 17.15 18.69 3.43
N LYS A 7 17.91 19.11 4.45
CA LYS A 7 17.86 20.47 4.99
C LYS A 7 18.28 21.51 3.93
N ALA A 8 19.31 21.27 3.13
CA ALA A 8 19.67 22.16 2.02
C ALA A 8 18.59 22.29 0.93
N VAL A 9 17.85 21.22 0.60
CA VAL A 9 16.74 21.29 -0.39
C VAL A 9 15.53 22.06 0.14
N ILE A 10 15.22 21.91 1.43
CA ILE A 10 14.11 22.62 2.11
C ILE A 10 14.49 24.09 2.38
N GLU A 11 15.70 24.36 2.89
CA GLU A 11 16.16 25.69 3.31
C GLU A 11 16.65 26.57 2.15
N SER A 12 17.16 26.00 1.05
CA SER A 12 17.56 26.78 -0.14
C SER A 12 16.38 27.45 -0.84
N GLY A 13 15.15 27.09 -0.48
CA GLY A 13 13.96 27.49 -1.21
C GLY A 13 14.00 26.99 -2.66
N ALA A 14 14.84 26.00 -3.01
CA ALA A 14 14.96 25.51 -4.39
C ALA A 14 13.65 24.96 -4.94
N LEU A 15 12.83 24.31 -4.11
CA LEU A 15 11.48 23.89 -4.48
C LEU A 15 10.55 25.09 -4.73
N LYS A 16 10.63 26.14 -3.91
CA LYS A 16 9.85 27.37 -4.06
C LYS A 16 10.32 28.22 -5.25
N ASN A 17 11.62 28.37 -5.45
CA ASN A 17 12.24 29.06 -6.57
C ASN A 17 12.04 28.32 -7.90
N ALA A 18 12.03 26.98 -7.92
CA ALA A 18 11.70 26.20 -9.11
C ALA A 18 10.22 26.31 -9.50
N LEU A 19 9.33 26.57 -8.52
CA LEU A 19 7.91 26.84 -8.75
C LEU A 19 7.64 28.31 -9.13
N ASP A 20 8.41 29.26 -8.58
CA ASP A 20 8.19 30.71 -8.75
C ASP A 20 9.00 31.33 -9.92
N LYS A 21 10.11 30.72 -10.35
CA LYS A 21 10.98 31.23 -11.42
C LYS A 21 11.60 30.09 -12.25
N ASN A 22 11.00 29.86 -13.42
CA ASN A 22 11.54 29.09 -14.56
C ASN A 22 12.14 27.68 -14.23
N PRO A 23 11.45 26.58 -14.58
CA PRO A 23 11.75 25.21 -14.08
C PRO A 23 13.00 24.53 -14.66
N SER A 24 13.92 25.25 -15.31
CA SER A 24 14.97 24.65 -16.15
C SER A 24 16.19 24.10 -15.43
N GLU A 25 16.33 24.31 -14.12
CA GLU A 25 17.52 23.89 -13.35
C GLU A 25 17.21 23.01 -12.11
N LEU A 26 16.06 22.35 -12.08
CA LEU A 26 15.98 21.11 -11.31
C LEU A 26 16.84 20.07 -12.06
N PRO A 27 17.84 19.40 -11.43
CA PRO A 27 18.63 18.40 -12.12
C PRO A 27 17.70 17.26 -12.52
N THR A 28 17.28 17.25 -13.78
CA THR A 28 16.29 16.31 -14.32
C THR A 28 16.80 14.87 -14.19
N SER A 29 18.12 14.69 -14.22
CA SER A 29 18.80 13.42 -13.96
C SER A 29 18.63 12.94 -12.51
N TYR A 30 18.68 13.83 -11.52
CA TYR A 30 18.55 13.45 -10.11
C TYR A 30 17.13 12.97 -9.80
N LEU A 31 16.11 13.77 -10.13
CA LEU A 31 14.72 13.35 -9.94
C LEU A 31 14.37 12.08 -10.73
N LYS A 32 14.94 11.92 -11.94
CA LYS A 32 14.82 10.69 -12.72
C LYS A 32 15.48 9.50 -12.04
N ASN A 33 16.65 9.68 -11.43
CA ASN A 33 17.35 8.63 -10.69
C ASN A 33 16.61 8.25 -9.40
N VAL A 34 16.11 9.23 -8.65
CA VAL A 34 15.28 8.97 -7.45
C VAL A 34 14.01 8.19 -7.84
N GLY A 35 13.36 8.57 -8.94
CA GLY A 35 12.24 7.83 -9.51
C GLY A 35 12.60 6.39 -9.91
N ALA A 36 13.74 6.19 -10.56
CA ALA A 36 14.22 4.85 -10.95
C ALA A 36 14.56 3.98 -9.74
N THR A 37 15.22 4.54 -8.72
CA THR A 37 15.52 3.85 -7.45
C THR A 37 14.25 3.48 -6.70
N TYR A 38 13.27 4.40 -6.62
CA TYR A 38 11.96 4.13 -6.02
C TYR A 38 11.26 2.95 -6.73
N GLN A 39 11.18 2.98 -8.06
CA GLN A 39 10.53 1.92 -8.85
C GLN A 39 11.23 0.57 -8.69
N SER A 40 12.56 0.53 -8.84
CA SER A 40 13.33 -0.71 -8.73
C SER A 40 13.26 -1.32 -7.33
N SER A 41 13.33 -0.50 -6.27
CA SER A 41 13.26 -0.97 -4.89
C SER A 41 11.88 -1.52 -4.54
N GLY A 42 10.81 -0.85 -4.98
CA GLY A 42 9.44 -1.35 -4.83
C GLY A 42 9.22 -2.66 -5.59
N GLN A 43 9.73 -2.77 -6.82
CA GLN A 43 9.64 -4.01 -7.62
C GLN A 43 10.41 -5.17 -7.00
N GLU A 44 11.59 -4.92 -6.45
CA GLU A 44 12.38 -5.94 -5.77
C GLU A 44 11.64 -6.48 -4.54
N LEU A 45 11.06 -5.60 -3.70
CA LEU A 45 10.26 -6.02 -2.55
C LEU A 45 9.07 -6.88 -2.98
N VAL A 46 8.34 -6.47 -4.02
CA VAL A 46 7.22 -7.24 -4.58
C VAL A 46 7.68 -8.60 -5.10
N SER A 47 8.77 -8.63 -5.87
CA SER A 47 9.32 -9.87 -6.44
C SER A 47 9.79 -10.86 -5.37
N GLN A 48 10.39 -10.36 -4.28
CA GLN A 48 10.81 -11.21 -3.17
C GLN A 48 9.61 -11.71 -2.37
N GLY A 49 8.68 -10.83 -1.99
CA GLY A 49 7.53 -11.22 -1.17
C GLY A 49 6.54 -12.15 -1.88
N THR A 50 6.35 -12.00 -3.19
CA THR A 50 5.44 -12.87 -3.96
C THR A 50 5.96 -14.30 -4.14
N LYS A 51 7.26 -14.56 -3.96
CA LYS A 51 7.83 -15.94 -3.98
C LYS A 51 7.40 -16.78 -2.78
N GLU A 52 6.96 -16.14 -1.70
CA GLU A 52 6.55 -16.82 -0.46
C GLU A 52 5.09 -17.29 -0.49
N LEU A 53 4.35 -16.96 -1.55
CA LEU A 53 2.92 -17.28 -1.66
C LEU A 53 2.67 -18.78 -1.78
N ARG A 54 1.53 -19.20 -1.22
CA ARG A 54 1.13 -20.60 -1.11
C ARG A 54 -0.14 -20.84 -1.90
N TYR A 55 -0.22 -22.01 -2.53
CA TYR A 55 -1.36 -22.38 -3.35
C TYR A 55 -1.93 -23.73 -2.93
N SER A 56 -3.23 -23.88 -3.09
CA SER A 56 -3.97 -25.11 -2.85
C SER A 56 -4.59 -25.61 -4.16
N PRO A 57 -4.60 -26.93 -4.44
CA PRO A 57 -5.32 -27.48 -5.57
C PRO A 57 -6.84 -27.46 -5.38
N ALA A 58 -7.34 -27.22 -4.17
CA ALA A 58 -8.77 -27.07 -3.91
C ALA A 58 -9.32 -25.91 -4.73
N GLY A 59 -10.39 -26.14 -5.47
CA GLY A 59 -10.98 -25.17 -6.40
C GLY A 59 -12.50 -25.15 -6.39
N ASP A 60 -13.14 -25.85 -5.45
CA ASP A 60 -14.58 -25.77 -5.26
C ASP A 60 -14.99 -24.40 -4.68
N HIS A 61 -16.29 -24.11 -4.76
CA HIS A 61 -16.84 -22.83 -4.31
C HIS A 61 -16.62 -22.58 -2.81
N GLU A 62 -16.58 -23.64 -2.00
CA GLU A 62 -16.37 -23.53 -0.55
C GLU A 62 -14.93 -23.12 -0.23
N ALA A 63 -13.95 -23.72 -0.90
CA ALA A 63 -12.55 -23.35 -0.78
C ALA A 63 -12.29 -21.89 -1.19
N ILE A 64 -12.89 -21.44 -2.30
CA ILE A 64 -12.79 -20.04 -2.76
C ILE A 64 -13.43 -19.09 -1.75
N LYS A 65 -14.61 -19.46 -1.23
CA LYS A 65 -15.33 -18.68 -0.23
C LYS A 65 -14.54 -18.56 1.08
N ASN A 66 -14.00 -19.67 1.58
CA ASN A 66 -13.17 -19.71 2.77
C ASN A 66 -11.90 -18.87 2.61
N TYR A 67 -11.28 -18.90 1.43
CA TYR A 67 -10.14 -18.05 1.13
C TYR A 67 -10.48 -16.56 1.23
N PHE A 68 -11.52 -16.07 0.54
CA PHE A 68 -11.87 -14.65 0.61
C PHE A 68 -12.35 -14.22 1.99
N ASN A 69 -13.05 -15.09 2.72
CA ASN A 69 -13.40 -14.85 4.12
C ASN A 69 -12.14 -14.70 4.99
N ALA A 70 -11.12 -15.55 4.81
CA ALA A 70 -9.86 -15.43 5.53
C ALA A 70 -9.12 -14.13 5.19
N VAL A 71 -9.09 -13.74 3.90
CA VAL A 71 -8.52 -12.45 3.47
C VAL A 71 -9.24 -11.28 4.17
N ALA A 72 -10.58 -11.26 4.16
CA ALA A 72 -11.37 -10.23 4.82
C ALA A 72 -11.11 -10.18 6.34
N THR A 73 -11.05 -11.33 7.00
CA THR A 73 -10.75 -11.41 8.44
C THR A 73 -9.37 -10.85 8.77
N ILE A 74 -8.35 -11.11 7.93
CA ILE A 74 -7.02 -10.54 8.13
C ILE A 74 -7.06 -9.01 8.04
N TYR A 75 -7.72 -8.45 7.02
CA TYR A 75 -7.80 -6.99 6.88
C TYR A 75 -8.59 -6.35 8.03
N ALA A 76 -9.77 -6.91 8.35
CA ALA A 76 -10.61 -6.44 9.46
C ALA A 76 -9.82 -6.40 10.78
N LYS A 77 -9.10 -7.49 11.10
CA LYS A 77 -8.28 -7.60 12.32
C LYS A 77 -7.26 -6.48 12.48
N HIS A 78 -6.62 -6.04 11.39
CA HIS A 78 -5.49 -5.10 11.45
C HIS A 78 -5.89 -3.64 11.16
N PHE A 79 -6.98 -3.41 10.44
CA PHE A 79 -7.35 -2.07 9.98
C PHE A 79 -8.69 -1.55 10.53
N ASP A 80 -9.58 -2.38 11.09
CA ASP A 80 -10.90 -1.91 11.59
C ASP A 80 -10.77 -0.97 12.80
N SER A 81 -9.68 -1.06 13.58
CA SER A 81 -9.44 -0.20 14.73
C SER A 81 -8.85 1.18 14.35
N GLN A 82 -8.66 1.45 13.07
CA GLN A 82 -8.08 2.72 12.60
C GLN A 82 -9.20 3.76 12.43
N GLU A 83 -9.26 4.74 13.34
CA GLU A 83 -10.32 5.78 13.33
C GLU A 83 -10.23 6.76 12.16
N LYS A 84 -9.02 6.94 11.61
CA LYS A 84 -8.76 7.80 10.44
C LYS A 84 -8.43 6.93 9.24
N SER A 85 -8.37 7.52 8.06
CA SER A 85 -7.64 6.92 6.93
C SER A 85 -6.16 7.28 7.01
N GLU A 86 -5.30 6.48 6.41
CA GLU A 86 -3.86 6.78 6.34
C GLU A 86 -3.56 8.08 5.58
N PHE A 87 -4.45 8.53 4.68
CA PHE A 87 -4.32 9.82 4.00
C PHE A 87 -4.66 10.98 4.92
N GLN A 88 -5.67 10.85 5.78
CA GLN A 88 -5.97 11.84 6.81
C GLN A 88 -4.85 11.88 7.86
N ALA A 89 -4.34 10.71 8.26
CA ALA A 89 -3.17 10.64 9.14
C ALA A 89 -1.95 11.31 8.51
N PHE A 90 -1.70 11.08 7.22
CA PHE A 90 -0.61 11.70 6.48
C PHE A 90 -0.79 13.23 6.34
N GLU A 91 -1.99 13.70 6.02
CA GLU A 91 -2.31 15.12 5.95
C GLU A 91 -2.07 15.81 7.31
N GLU A 92 -2.47 15.18 8.41
CA GLU A 92 -2.23 15.68 9.76
C GLU A 92 -0.73 15.76 10.10
N ILE A 93 0.06 14.78 9.66
CA ILE A 93 1.52 14.79 9.78
C ILE A 93 2.11 15.97 9.03
N VAL A 94 1.76 16.17 7.76
CA VAL A 94 2.31 17.27 6.96
C VAL A 94 1.92 18.63 7.54
N ASN A 95 0.66 18.79 7.96
CA ASN A 95 0.15 20.05 8.49
C ASN A 95 0.66 20.36 9.92
N ASN A 96 1.14 19.36 10.66
CA ASN A 96 1.63 19.51 12.03
C ASN A 96 3.01 18.87 12.22
N TYR A 97 3.86 18.95 11.20
CA TYR A 97 5.11 18.21 11.07
C TYR A 97 6.04 18.28 12.32
N ARG A 98 5.94 19.35 13.10
CA ARG A 98 6.78 19.55 14.30
C ARG A 98 6.21 18.94 15.60
N LYS A 99 5.16 18.12 15.55
CA LYS A 99 4.57 17.46 16.73
C LYS A 99 4.83 15.96 16.72
N SER A 100 5.53 15.48 17.74
CA SER A 100 5.93 14.06 17.94
C SER A 100 4.77 13.04 17.94
N GLU A 101 3.54 13.48 18.16
CA GLU A 101 2.34 12.63 18.24
C GLU A 101 1.91 12.06 16.89
N ASN A 102 2.30 12.70 15.78
CA ASN A 102 1.84 12.32 14.44
C ASN A 102 2.73 11.25 13.78
N GLU A 103 4.00 11.11 14.18
CA GLU A 103 4.84 9.98 13.77
C GLU A 103 4.26 8.63 14.22
N ALA A 104 3.57 8.59 15.36
CA ALA A 104 2.96 7.38 15.88
C ALA A 104 1.86 6.84 14.95
N LEU A 105 1.18 7.72 14.18
CA LEU A 105 0.07 7.31 13.32
C LEU A 105 0.55 6.52 12.10
N LEU A 106 1.56 6.99 11.35
CA LEU A 106 2.11 6.23 10.22
C LEU A 106 2.76 4.92 10.68
N LYS A 107 3.44 4.93 11.83
CA LYS A 107 4.02 3.72 12.42
C LYS A 107 2.94 2.68 12.73
N ASN A 108 1.78 3.09 13.22
CA ASN A 108 0.64 2.19 13.45
C ASN A 108 0.11 1.60 12.14
N TYR A 109 -0.05 2.39 11.07
CA TYR A 109 -0.45 1.85 9.76
C TYR A 109 0.58 0.91 9.17
N LEU A 110 1.86 1.25 9.29
CA LEU A 110 2.95 0.40 8.82
C LEU A 110 2.94 -0.94 9.55
N ALA A 111 2.82 -0.92 10.89
CA ALA A 111 2.73 -2.13 11.69
C ALA A 111 1.49 -2.97 11.34
N ALA A 112 0.34 -2.34 11.09
CA ALA A 112 -0.88 -3.02 10.63
C ALA A 112 -0.68 -3.66 9.24
N ALA A 113 -0.05 -2.95 8.30
CA ALA A 113 0.24 -3.45 6.96
C ALA A 113 1.23 -4.63 6.99
N GLU A 114 2.29 -4.53 7.78
CA GLU A 114 3.27 -5.61 7.95
C GLU A 114 2.64 -6.84 8.60
N SER A 115 1.80 -6.65 9.63
CA SER A 115 1.09 -7.75 10.30
C SER A 115 0.07 -8.41 9.37
N SER A 116 -0.69 -7.61 8.62
CA SER A 116 -1.62 -8.10 7.60
C SER A 116 -0.89 -8.92 6.54
N TRP A 117 0.24 -8.43 6.02
CA TRP A 117 1.05 -9.16 5.04
C TRP A 117 1.59 -10.49 5.59
N ASN A 118 2.10 -10.49 6.82
CA ASN A 118 2.64 -11.69 7.46
C ASN A 118 1.62 -12.81 7.63
N GLU A 119 0.34 -12.46 7.85
CA GLU A 119 -0.75 -13.44 7.85
C GLU A 119 -1.21 -13.78 6.42
N TYR A 120 -1.33 -12.79 5.54
CA TYR A 120 -1.81 -12.96 4.17
C TYR A 120 -0.96 -13.96 3.38
N LYS A 121 0.37 -13.85 3.45
CA LYS A 121 1.29 -14.72 2.71
C LYS A 121 1.24 -16.19 3.14
N LEU A 122 0.63 -16.49 4.30
CA LEU A 122 0.44 -17.85 4.80
C LEU A 122 -0.85 -18.50 4.30
N LEU A 123 -1.77 -17.73 3.71
CA LEU A 123 -2.98 -18.27 3.11
C LEU A 123 -2.64 -19.17 1.92
N ALA A 124 -3.17 -20.39 1.93
CA ALA A 124 -3.09 -21.28 0.77
C ALA A 124 -4.22 -20.96 -0.20
N ALA A 125 -3.95 -20.12 -1.20
CA ALA A 125 -4.95 -19.68 -2.15
C ALA A 125 -5.36 -20.81 -3.12
N PRO A 126 -6.66 -21.07 -3.34
CA PRO A 126 -7.14 -21.89 -4.44
C PRO A 126 -6.52 -21.46 -5.77
N LEU A 127 -6.08 -22.40 -6.61
CA LEU A 127 -5.49 -22.06 -7.92
C LEU A 127 -6.41 -21.20 -8.79
N ALA A 128 -7.74 -21.36 -8.64
CA ALA A 128 -8.74 -20.55 -9.34
C ALA A 128 -8.64 -19.04 -9.05
N VAL A 129 -8.12 -18.64 -7.89
CA VAL A 129 -7.95 -17.22 -7.48
C VAL A 129 -6.50 -16.78 -7.45
N LYS A 130 -5.58 -17.56 -8.05
CA LYS A 130 -4.13 -17.29 -8.05
C LYS A 130 -3.79 -15.86 -8.47
N SER A 131 -4.39 -15.37 -9.56
CA SER A 131 -4.11 -14.02 -10.07
C SER A 131 -4.55 -12.92 -9.09
N PHE A 132 -5.68 -13.10 -8.40
CA PHE A 132 -6.12 -12.19 -7.35
C PHE A 132 -5.24 -12.27 -6.10
N HIS A 133 -4.76 -13.47 -5.75
CA HIS A 133 -3.84 -13.66 -4.63
C HIS A 133 -2.50 -12.94 -4.87
N GLU A 134 -1.93 -13.11 -6.06
CA GLU A 134 -0.67 -12.46 -6.44
C GLU A 134 -0.81 -10.93 -6.50
N ARG A 135 -1.91 -10.43 -7.07
CA ARG A 135 -2.17 -8.98 -7.11
C ARG A 135 -2.46 -8.40 -5.73
N GLY A 136 -3.15 -9.13 -4.86
CA GLY A 136 -3.35 -8.74 -3.47
C GLY A 136 -2.03 -8.65 -2.71
N ALA A 137 -1.14 -9.62 -2.91
CA ALA A 137 0.22 -9.59 -2.37
C ALA A 137 1.03 -8.39 -2.88
N GLU A 138 1.00 -8.12 -4.19
CA GLU A 138 1.65 -6.97 -4.79
C GLU A 138 1.17 -5.65 -4.16
N LEU A 139 -0.15 -5.47 -4.02
CA LEU A 139 -0.74 -4.27 -3.43
C LEU A 139 -0.40 -4.11 -1.95
N ALA A 140 -0.36 -5.21 -1.18
CA ALA A 140 0.05 -5.20 0.23
C ALA A 140 1.53 -4.80 0.38
N LEU A 141 2.42 -5.39 -0.43
CA LEU A 141 3.86 -5.08 -0.41
C LEU A 141 4.14 -3.65 -0.86
N LYS A 142 3.45 -3.14 -1.89
CA LYS A 142 3.52 -1.72 -2.29
C LYS A 142 3.07 -0.81 -1.15
N THR A 143 1.98 -1.15 -0.47
CA THR A 143 1.50 -0.38 0.69
C THR A 143 2.56 -0.30 1.78
N ILE A 144 3.23 -1.41 2.12
CA ILE A 144 4.34 -1.41 3.11
C ILE A 144 5.49 -0.52 2.64
N PHE A 145 5.91 -0.65 1.38
CA PHE A 145 6.99 0.16 0.81
C PHE A 145 6.68 1.65 0.87
N GLU A 146 5.48 2.03 0.44
CA GLU A 146 4.99 3.40 0.43
C GLU A 146 4.91 3.95 1.86
N LEU A 147 4.33 3.21 2.81
CA LEU A 147 4.23 3.64 4.21
C LEU A 147 5.62 3.82 4.87
N ARG A 148 6.60 2.96 4.57
CA ARG A 148 7.99 3.15 5.04
C ARG A 148 8.62 4.43 4.48
N ALA A 149 8.36 4.74 3.21
CA ALA A 149 8.84 5.97 2.59
C ALA A 149 8.12 7.22 3.12
N LEU A 150 6.86 7.12 3.53
CA LEU A 150 6.14 8.19 4.23
C LEU A 150 6.66 8.38 5.66
N ASP A 151 6.95 7.31 6.40
CA ASP A 151 7.49 7.37 7.76
C ASP A 151 8.91 8.01 7.81
N ASN A 152 9.66 7.91 6.72
CA ASN A 152 11.04 8.43 6.62
C ASN A 152 11.14 9.82 5.97
N PHE A 153 10.04 10.58 5.92
CA PHE A 153 9.96 11.82 5.14
C PHE A 153 10.90 12.95 5.55
N GLU A 154 11.32 13.01 6.82
CA GLU A 154 12.30 14.00 7.27
C GLU A 154 13.66 13.80 6.59
N LYS A 155 14.01 12.53 6.34
CA LYS A 155 15.32 12.12 5.84
C LYS A 155 15.35 12.04 4.31
N ASP A 156 14.21 11.73 3.69
CA ASP A 156 14.10 11.64 2.23
C ASP A 156 12.76 12.19 1.70
N PRO A 157 12.59 13.53 1.67
CA PRO A 157 11.36 14.17 1.22
C PRO A 157 11.05 13.93 -0.27
N ALA A 158 12.08 13.69 -1.10
CA ALA A 158 11.89 13.39 -2.51
C ALA A 158 11.25 12.00 -2.69
N MET A 159 11.69 11.01 -1.91
CA MET A 159 11.10 9.68 -1.90
C MET A 159 9.67 9.70 -1.33
N THR A 160 9.38 10.54 -0.33
CA THR A 160 8.02 10.71 0.21
C THR A 160 7.04 11.24 -0.83
N ILE A 161 7.42 12.20 -1.66
CA ILE A 161 6.55 12.72 -2.72
C ILE A 161 6.16 11.61 -3.71
N LEU A 162 7.12 10.78 -4.10
CA LEU A 162 6.87 9.63 -4.97
C LEU A 162 5.98 8.57 -4.27
N ALA A 163 6.22 8.33 -2.98
CA ALA A 163 5.43 7.41 -2.18
C ALA A 163 3.97 7.86 -2.01
N LEU A 164 3.69 9.16 -1.94
CA LEU A 164 2.31 9.65 -1.90
C LEU A 164 1.55 9.35 -3.18
N GLN A 165 2.17 9.63 -4.33
CA GLN A 165 1.57 9.34 -5.62
C GLN A 165 1.38 7.83 -5.78
N GLY A 166 2.40 7.03 -5.43
CA GLY A 166 2.32 5.56 -5.42
C GLY A 166 1.17 5.07 -4.55
N ARG A 167 1.09 5.56 -3.30
CA ARG A 167 0.05 5.18 -2.33
C ARG A 167 -1.35 5.43 -2.84
N LEU A 168 -1.58 6.58 -3.49
CA LEU A 168 -2.88 6.90 -4.09
C LEU A 168 -3.25 5.88 -5.17
N GLN A 169 -2.31 5.57 -6.07
CA GLN A 169 -2.54 4.57 -7.11
C GLN A 169 -2.76 3.16 -6.53
N THR A 170 -1.97 2.78 -5.51
CA THR A 170 -2.12 1.50 -4.81
C THR A 170 -3.48 1.41 -4.10
N LYS A 171 -3.96 2.49 -3.46
CA LYS A 171 -5.32 2.54 -2.85
C LYS A 171 -6.42 2.38 -3.90
N ILE A 172 -6.32 3.09 -5.03
CA ILE A 172 -7.26 2.94 -6.15
C ILE A 172 -7.24 1.48 -6.65
N GLY A 173 -6.05 0.88 -6.78
CA GLY A 173 -5.87 -0.52 -7.18
C GLY A 173 -6.53 -1.51 -6.21
N ILE A 174 -6.39 -1.30 -4.89
CA ILE A 174 -7.07 -2.10 -3.86
C ILE A 174 -8.58 -1.99 -4.00
N GLY A 175 -9.10 -0.76 -4.09
CA GLY A 175 -10.54 -0.50 -4.23
C GLY A 175 -11.13 -1.14 -5.49
N ARG A 176 -10.45 -0.98 -6.63
CA ARG A 176 -10.85 -1.59 -7.90
C ARG A 176 -10.83 -3.12 -7.84
N MET A 177 -9.75 -3.70 -7.32
CA MET A 177 -9.59 -5.15 -7.29
C MET A 177 -10.63 -5.81 -6.38
N TYR A 178 -10.73 -5.37 -5.12
CA TYR A 178 -11.67 -5.97 -4.16
C TYR A 178 -13.11 -5.51 -4.35
N GLY A 179 -13.36 -4.25 -4.72
CA GLY A 179 -14.71 -3.70 -4.84
C GLY A 179 -15.41 -4.02 -6.17
N GLU A 180 -14.66 -4.22 -7.25
CA GLU A 180 -15.23 -4.40 -8.59
C GLU A 180 -14.81 -5.73 -9.22
N GLU A 181 -13.51 -5.96 -9.41
CA GLU A 181 -13.03 -7.07 -10.25
C GLU A 181 -13.29 -8.43 -9.61
N ILE A 182 -12.98 -8.58 -8.32
CA ILE A 182 -13.25 -9.82 -7.59
C ILE A 182 -14.76 -10.06 -7.47
N LYS A 183 -15.54 -9.01 -7.22
CA LYS A 183 -17.00 -9.08 -7.15
C LYS A 183 -17.59 -9.61 -8.46
N GLN A 184 -17.26 -8.98 -9.58
CA GLN A 184 -17.71 -9.41 -10.91
C GLN A 184 -17.28 -10.84 -11.23
N TRP A 185 -16.05 -11.21 -10.86
CA TRP A 185 -15.57 -12.58 -11.05
C TRP A 185 -16.37 -13.58 -10.22
N ILE A 186 -16.59 -13.33 -8.93
CA ILE A 186 -17.40 -14.16 -8.02
C ILE A 186 -18.81 -14.37 -8.58
N GLU A 187 -19.46 -13.29 -9.05
CA GLU A 187 -20.78 -13.33 -9.68
C GLU A 187 -20.77 -14.20 -10.94
N SER A 188 -19.75 -14.05 -11.80
CA SER A 188 -19.60 -14.87 -13.02
C SER A 188 -19.42 -16.36 -12.72
N GLN A 189 -18.76 -16.69 -11.61
CA GLN A 189 -18.54 -18.07 -11.16
C GLN A 189 -19.73 -18.62 -10.36
N LYS A 190 -20.78 -17.81 -10.10
CA LYS A 190 -21.95 -18.18 -9.30
C LYS A 190 -21.59 -18.65 -7.89
N ILE A 191 -20.58 -18.04 -7.28
CA ILE A 191 -20.16 -18.33 -5.91
C ILE A 191 -21.00 -17.48 -4.94
N ALA A 192 -21.75 -18.13 -4.04
CA ALA A 192 -22.69 -17.45 -3.16
C ALA A 192 -22.05 -17.01 -1.82
N PHE A 193 -21.99 -15.70 -1.62
CA PHE A 193 -21.69 -15.08 -0.33
C PHE A 193 -22.98 -14.56 0.33
N THR A 194 -23.17 -14.87 1.60
CA THR A 194 -24.31 -14.43 2.43
C THR A 194 -23.87 -13.35 3.40
N GLU A 195 -24.81 -12.66 4.05
CA GLU A 195 -24.53 -11.57 5.01
C GLU A 195 -23.66 -12.03 6.21
N ASN A 196 -23.61 -13.34 6.46
CA ASN A 196 -22.78 -13.92 7.50
C ASN A 196 -21.31 -14.10 7.09
N ASP A 197 -20.99 -13.96 5.80
CA ASP A 197 -19.63 -14.07 5.30
C ASP A 197 -18.82 -12.80 5.57
N ALA A 198 -17.61 -12.97 6.13
CA ALA A 198 -16.70 -11.88 6.42
C ALA A 198 -16.37 -11.06 5.16
N ALA A 199 -16.17 -11.74 4.02
CA ALA A 199 -15.87 -11.09 2.76
C ALA A 199 -17.01 -10.20 2.26
N ARG A 200 -18.27 -10.64 2.41
CA ARG A 200 -19.43 -9.82 2.03
C ARG A 200 -19.54 -8.58 2.89
N ARG A 201 -19.38 -8.71 4.20
CA ARG A 201 -19.44 -7.55 5.12
C ARG A 201 -18.30 -6.56 4.90
N PHE A 202 -17.08 -7.07 4.70
CA PHE A 202 -15.89 -6.23 4.61
C PHE A 202 -15.73 -5.58 3.23
N PHE A 203 -15.96 -6.32 2.14
CA PHE A 203 -15.78 -5.82 0.77
C PHE A 203 -17.07 -5.32 0.10
N ASN A 204 -18.23 -5.47 0.76
CA ASN A 204 -19.53 -5.02 0.26
C ASN A 204 -19.96 -5.64 -1.09
N TRP A 205 -19.84 -6.98 -1.18
CA TRP A 205 -20.22 -7.77 -2.35
C TRP A 205 -21.71 -8.12 -2.38
#